data_AF-A0A7K3ZVF3-F1
#
_entry.id   AF-A0A7K3ZVF3-F1
#
_cell.length_a   1.000
_cell.length_b   1.000
_cell.length_c   1.000
_cell.angle_alpha   90.00
_cell.angle_beta   90.00
_cell.angle_gamma   90.00
#
_symmetry.space_group_name_H-M   'P 1'
#
loop_
_entity.id
_entity.type
_entity.pdbx_description
1 polymer ?
#
loop_
_entity_poly.entity_id
_entity_poly.type
_entity_poly.pdbx_seq_one_letter_code
_entity_poly.pdbx_strand_id
1 'polypeptide(L)'
;MAEGIRLQEIREFAVQICHARTNNPVGTGFVAREGIVTCAHVVRKANRNDAGIEPKAADGLEVGVYFPERGGRASFQKRAKVISCFKQYDDDVVLLHLRDGSAPLGPELSARFGSAKGSELHEFLSFGYRRLKNYQGLPAYGKIIGHADKPTGKKFQGDPVMLSSQNIDRGMSGAPVLDVTRNLIIGIIYPTFRSNLLKIEYFSC
;
A
#
# COMPACT_ATOMS: atom_id res chain seq x y z
N MET A 1 17.12 23.12 -20.19
CA MET A 1 16.43 21.82 -20.29
C MET A 1 16.59 21.15 -18.95
N ALA A 2 15.50 20.96 -18.20
CA ALA A 2 15.58 20.33 -16.89
C ALA A 2 16.02 18.87 -17.04
N GLU A 3 16.97 18.41 -16.23
CA GLU A 3 17.29 16.99 -16.07
C GLU A 3 15.99 16.21 -15.91
N GLY A 4 15.80 15.18 -16.74
CA GLY A 4 14.60 14.35 -16.68
C GLY A 4 14.49 13.72 -15.30
N ILE A 5 13.50 14.15 -14.51
CA ILE A 5 13.23 13.56 -13.19
C ILE A 5 12.87 12.09 -13.43
N ARG A 6 13.73 11.18 -12.98
CA ARG A 6 13.42 9.76 -12.95
C ARG A 6 12.41 9.50 -11.85
N LEU A 7 11.19 9.11 -12.24
CA LEU A 7 10.14 8.75 -11.31
C LEU A 7 10.51 7.50 -10.48
N GLN A 8 9.95 7.42 -9.28
CA GLN A 8 9.96 6.20 -8.48
C GLN A 8 9.27 5.08 -9.27
N GLU A 9 9.99 4.00 -9.54
CA GLU A 9 9.45 2.83 -10.23
C GLU A 9 8.53 2.05 -9.29
N ILE A 10 7.26 2.48 -9.17
CA ILE A 10 6.27 1.90 -8.23
C ILE A 10 6.11 0.40 -8.36
N ARG A 11 6.32 -0.13 -9.56
CA ARG A 11 6.32 -1.56 -9.81
C ARG A 11 7.52 -2.23 -9.15
N GLU A 12 8.69 -1.63 -9.06
CA GLU A 12 9.86 -2.33 -8.51
C GLU A 12 9.78 -2.60 -7.00
N PHE A 13 8.95 -1.85 -6.26
CA PHE A 13 8.78 -1.99 -4.81
C PHE A 13 7.40 -2.47 -4.35
N ALA A 14 6.43 -2.63 -5.25
CA ALA A 14 5.13 -3.21 -4.90
C ALA A 14 5.24 -4.74 -4.69
N VAL A 15 4.67 -5.25 -3.60
CA VAL A 15 4.67 -6.68 -3.22
C VAL A 15 3.25 -7.21 -3.06
N GLN A 16 3.09 -8.53 -3.20
CA GLN A 16 1.84 -9.20 -2.89
C GLN A 16 1.80 -9.55 -1.41
N ILE A 17 0.69 -9.23 -0.75
CA ILE A 17 0.39 -9.78 0.58
C ILE A 17 -0.45 -11.02 0.38
N CYS A 18 -0.03 -12.11 1.00
CA CYS A 18 -0.59 -13.44 0.81
C CYS A 18 -1.02 -14.06 2.15
N HIS A 19 -1.97 -14.98 2.04
CA HIS A 19 -2.30 -15.89 3.13
C HIS A 19 -1.07 -16.63 3.61
N ALA A 20 -0.99 -16.78 4.94
CA ALA A 20 0.21 -17.31 5.55
C ALA A 20 0.53 -18.77 5.20
N ARG A 21 -0.51 -19.59 5.08
CA ARG A 21 -0.40 -21.04 4.87
C ARG A 21 -0.52 -21.44 3.41
N THR A 22 -1.38 -20.75 2.65
CA THR A 22 -1.75 -21.16 1.28
C THR A 22 -1.04 -20.35 0.21
N ASN A 23 -0.34 -19.27 0.58
CA ASN A 23 0.30 -18.33 -0.34
C ASN A 23 -0.66 -17.63 -1.32
N ASN A 24 -1.97 -17.77 -1.12
CA ASN A 24 -2.98 -17.12 -1.93
C ASN A 24 -2.94 -15.59 -1.73
N PRO A 25 -2.85 -14.78 -2.80
CA PRO A 25 -2.82 -13.32 -2.69
C PRO A 25 -4.12 -12.75 -2.13
N VAL A 26 -4.02 -11.79 -1.21
CA VAL A 26 -5.15 -11.11 -0.56
C VAL A 26 -5.15 -9.59 -0.72
N GLY A 27 -4.03 -9.00 -1.10
CA GLY A 27 -3.90 -7.57 -1.32
C GLY A 27 -2.49 -7.16 -1.72
N THR A 28 -2.25 -5.86 -1.67
CA THR A 28 -0.98 -5.24 -2.06
C THR A 28 -0.27 -4.66 -0.85
N GLY A 29 1.05 -4.70 -0.86
CA GLY A 29 1.88 -3.83 -0.02
C GLY A 29 3.01 -3.26 -0.84
N PHE A 30 3.89 -2.50 -0.20
CA PHE A 30 5.09 -2.02 -0.84
C PHE A 30 6.25 -1.87 0.14
N VAL A 31 7.46 -1.97 -0.38
CA VAL A 31 8.69 -1.83 0.39
C VAL A 31 9.02 -0.35 0.57
N ALA A 32 9.27 0.02 1.81
CA ALA A 32 9.84 1.28 2.23
C ALA A 32 11.09 1.01 3.09
N ARG A 33 11.82 2.08 3.43
CA ARG A 33 13.03 1.98 4.26
C ARG A 33 12.74 1.33 5.61
N GLU A 34 11.58 1.64 6.19
CA GLU A 34 11.16 1.20 7.51
C GLU A 34 10.57 -0.21 7.51
N GLY A 35 10.32 -0.82 6.35
CA GLY A 35 9.66 -2.13 6.24
C GLY A 35 8.67 -2.20 5.09
N ILE A 36 7.67 -3.06 5.20
CA ILE A 36 6.61 -3.20 4.21
C ILE A 36 5.34 -2.53 4.73
N VAL A 37 4.81 -1.58 3.96
CA VAL A 37 3.56 -0.90 4.28
C VAL A 37 2.40 -1.56 3.54
N THR A 38 1.29 -1.78 4.22
CA THR A 38 0.04 -2.27 3.64
C THR A 38 -1.16 -1.84 4.51
N CYS A 39 -2.35 -2.29 4.13
CA CYS A 39 -3.57 -2.06 4.89
C CYS A 39 -3.77 -3.08 6.03
N ALA A 40 -4.28 -2.63 7.18
CA ALA A 40 -4.57 -3.54 8.30
C ALA A 40 -5.62 -4.59 7.92
N HIS A 41 -6.64 -4.22 7.15
CA HIS A 41 -7.63 -5.19 6.67
C HIS A 41 -7.05 -6.22 5.69
N VAL A 42 -5.97 -5.92 4.98
CA VAL A 42 -5.29 -6.89 4.11
C VAL A 42 -4.62 -7.96 4.97
N VAL A 43 -3.95 -7.55 6.05
CA VAL A 43 -3.39 -8.47 7.05
C VAL A 43 -4.47 -9.32 7.72
N ARG A 44 -5.63 -8.74 8.06
CA ARG A 44 -6.79 -9.51 8.56
C ARG A 44 -7.24 -10.58 7.58
N LYS A 45 -7.38 -10.21 6.29
CA LYS A 45 -7.75 -11.15 5.23
C LYS A 45 -6.73 -12.27 5.12
N ALA A 46 -5.42 -11.97 5.15
CA ALA A 46 -4.35 -12.97 5.12
C ALA A 46 -4.44 -14.00 6.26
N ASN A 47 -5.04 -13.62 7.39
CA ASN A 47 -5.14 -14.41 8.61
C ASN A 47 -6.57 -14.90 8.93
N ARG A 48 -7.54 -14.79 8.02
CA ARG A 48 -8.95 -15.17 8.30
C ARG A 48 -9.16 -16.63 8.72
N ASN A 49 -8.19 -17.52 8.51
CA ASN A 49 -8.23 -18.89 8.99
C ASN A 49 -7.70 -19.05 10.44
N ASP A 50 -7.14 -17.99 11.03
CA ASP A 50 -6.56 -17.94 12.38
C ASP A 50 -7.42 -17.06 13.31
N ALA A 51 -8.69 -17.43 13.49
CA ALA A 51 -9.64 -16.83 14.45
C ALA A 51 -10.03 -15.34 14.24
N GLY A 52 -9.79 -14.76 13.06
CA GLY A 52 -10.23 -13.38 12.77
C GLY A 52 -9.48 -12.31 13.57
N ILE A 53 -8.25 -12.63 13.98
CA ILE A 53 -7.38 -11.79 14.79
C ILE A 53 -7.20 -10.39 14.17
N GLU A 54 -7.52 -9.36 14.96
CA GLU A 54 -7.26 -7.97 14.62
C GLU A 54 -5.75 -7.68 14.75
N PRO A 55 -5.07 -7.13 13.73
CA PRO A 55 -3.64 -6.83 13.75
C PRO A 55 -3.25 -5.90 14.91
N LYS A 56 -4.19 -5.06 15.36
CA LYS A 56 -4.00 -4.17 16.51
C LYS A 56 -3.90 -4.90 17.85
N ALA A 57 -4.44 -6.11 17.92
CA ALA A 57 -4.53 -6.94 19.13
C ALA A 57 -3.53 -8.10 19.15
N ALA A 58 -2.79 -8.34 18.05
CA ALA A 58 -1.85 -9.45 17.94
C ALA A 58 -0.48 -8.99 17.48
N ASP A 59 0.33 -8.57 18.45
CA ASP A 59 1.76 -8.37 18.26
C ASP A 59 2.38 -9.69 17.76
N GLY A 60 3.13 -9.63 16.64
CA GLY A 60 3.78 -10.81 16.07
C GLY A 60 2.94 -11.66 15.11
N LEU A 61 1.70 -11.26 14.77
CA LEU A 61 0.90 -11.91 13.73
C LEU A 61 1.67 -11.94 12.40
N GLU A 62 1.62 -13.08 11.72
CA GLU A 62 2.41 -13.27 10.50
C GLU A 62 1.61 -13.32 9.21
N VAL A 63 2.18 -12.77 8.15
CA VAL A 63 1.65 -12.85 6.79
C VAL A 63 2.70 -13.34 5.80
N GLY A 64 2.23 -13.90 4.69
CA GLY A 64 3.09 -14.17 3.55
C GLY A 64 3.31 -12.89 2.75
N VAL A 65 4.54 -12.66 2.31
CA VAL A 65 4.88 -11.59 1.38
C VAL A 65 5.57 -12.20 0.18
N TYR A 66 5.00 -11.99 -1.01
CA TYR A 66 5.57 -12.45 -2.26
C TYR A 66 6.15 -11.27 -3.05
N PHE A 67 7.42 -11.42 -3.41
CA PHE A 67 8.18 -10.49 -4.24
C PHE A 67 8.23 -11.05 -5.66
N PRO A 68 7.59 -10.40 -6.65
CA PRO A 68 7.59 -10.92 -8.01
C PRO A 68 8.94 -10.72 -8.71
N GLU A 69 9.14 -11.51 -9.76
CA GLU A 69 10.30 -11.39 -10.64
C GLU A 69 10.28 -10.05 -11.40
N ARG A 70 11.30 -9.22 -11.18
CA ARG A 70 11.39 -7.84 -11.69
C ARG A 70 12.83 -7.34 -11.78
N GLY A 71 13.15 -6.58 -12.82
CA GLY A 71 14.46 -5.94 -12.96
C GLY A 71 15.64 -6.92 -12.87
N GLY A 72 15.48 -8.14 -13.40
CA GLY A 72 16.49 -9.22 -13.32
C GLY A 72 16.56 -9.97 -11.99
N ARG A 73 15.69 -9.64 -11.02
CA ARG A 73 15.60 -10.34 -9.72
C ARG A 73 14.60 -11.48 -9.82
N ALA A 74 14.99 -12.66 -9.34
CA ALA A 74 14.08 -13.81 -9.20
C ALA A 74 12.94 -13.50 -8.23
N SER A 75 11.79 -14.14 -8.44
CA SER A 75 10.72 -14.10 -7.45
C SER A 75 11.08 -14.90 -6.21
N PHE A 76 10.58 -14.46 -5.05
CA PHE A 76 10.74 -15.20 -3.81
C PHE A 76 9.64 -14.83 -2.82
N GLN A 77 9.47 -15.68 -1.80
CA GLN A 77 8.47 -15.49 -0.77
C GLN A 77 9.11 -15.48 0.61
N LYS A 78 8.61 -14.60 1.48
CA LYS A 78 9.04 -14.50 2.87
C LYS A 78 7.86 -14.37 3.82
N ARG A 79 8.13 -14.63 5.10
CA ARG A 79 7.22 -14.37 6.22
C ARG A 79 7.48 -12.96 6.76
N ALA A 80 6.43 -12.23 7.08
CA ALA A 80 6.52 -10.93 7.73
C ALA A 80 5.65 -10.89 8.99
N LYS A 81 6.10 -10.17 10.01
CA LYS A 81 5.35 -9.89 11.23
C LYS A 81 4.83 -8.46 11.23
N VAL A 82 3.67 -8.25 11.83
CA VAL A 82 3.21 -6.90 12.20
C VAL A 82 4.13 -6.37 13.30
N ILE A 83 4.79 -5.22 13.05
CA ILE A 83 5.64 -4.55 14.04
C ILE A 83 5.06 -3.24 14.55
N SER A 84 4.19 -2.59 13.77
CA SER A 84 3.53 -1.36 14.19
C SER A 84 2.19 -1.18 13.49
N CYS A 85 1.28 -0.55 14.22
CA CYS A 85 -0.01 -0.06 13.75
C CYS A 85 -0.42 1.13 14.61
N PHE A 86 -1.34 1.95 14.11
CA PHE A 86 -1.89 3.06 14.88
C PHE A 86 -2.95 2.55 15.86
N LYS A 87 -2.54 2.16 17.07
CA LYS A 87 -3.45 1.61 18.10
C LYS A 87 -4.55 2.59 18.53
N GLN A 88 -4.27 3.89 18.47
CA GLN A 88 -5.19 4.96 18.91
C GLN A 88 -6.02 5.59 17.80
N TYR A 89 -5.86 5.14 16.56
CA TYR A 89 -6.52 5.72 15.38
C TYR A 89 -7.18 4.62 14.56
N ASP A 90 -8.19 4.99 13.78
CA ASP A 90 -8.91 4.13 12.85
C ASP A 90 -8.19 3.97 11.50
N ASP A 91 -7.04 4.63 11.32
CA ASP A 91 -6.16 4.48 10.16
C ASP A 91 -5.89 2.99 9.87
N ASP A 92 -6.19 2.58 8.64
CA ASP A 92 -6.07 1.20 8.19
C ASP A 92 -4.68 0.96 7.58
N VAL A 93 -3.63 1.31 8.32
CA VAL A 93 -2.23 1.20 7.92
C VAL A 93 -1.49 0.31 8.90
N VAL A 94 -0.64 -0.58 8.39
CA VAL A 94 0.25 -1.42 9.20
C VAL A 94 1.64 -1.46 8.59
N LEU A 95 2.64 -1.53 9.46
CA LEU A 95 4.03 -1.75 9.09
C LEU A 95 4.43 -3.19 9.42
N LEU A 96 5.01 -3.86 8.44
CA LEU A 96 5.47 -5.24 8.54
C LEU A 96 7.00 -5.30 8.43
N HIS A 97 7.62 -6.19 9.20
CA HIS A 97 9.02 -6.59 9.03
C HIS A 97 9.11 -8.04 8.63
N LEU A 98 10.01 -8.34 7.69
CA LEU A 98 10.32 -9.71 7.34
C LEU A 98 11.00 -10.40 8.52
N ARG A 99 10.70 -11.69 8.74
CA ARG A 99 11.30 -12.46 9.84
C ARG A 99 12.82 -12.61 9.68
N ASP A 100 13.26 -12.88 8.46
CA ASP A 100 14.63 -13.28 8.16
C ASP A 100 15.42 -12.12 7.52
N GLY A 101 15.48 -10.98 8.21
CA GLY A 101 16.26 -9.80 7.82
C GLY A 101 15.49 -8.76 7.00
N SER A 102 16.19 -7.82 6.37
CA SER A 102 15.58 -6.72 5.62
C SER A 102 14.93 -7.18 4.30
N ALA A 103 14.09 -6.31 3.74
CA ALA A 103 13.68 -6.48 2.34
C ALA A 103 14.94 -6.49 1.46
N PRO A 104 15.03 -7.36 0.45
CA PRO A 104 16.22 -7.44 -0.39
C PRO A 104 16.20 -6.36 -1.48
N LEU A 105 15.58 -5.22 -1.18
CA LEU A 105 15.54 -4.06 -2.05
C LEU A 105 16.47 -3.02 -1.46
N GLY A 106 17.39 -2.50 -2.28
CA GLY A 106 18.23 -1.40 -1.87
C GLY A 106 17.41 -0.12 -1.63
N PRO A 107 18.01 0.92 -1.04
CA PRO A 107 17.37 2.21 -0.82
C PRO A 107 16.77 2.83 -2.09
N GLU A 108 17.37 2.56 -3.26
CA GLU A 108 16.94 3.03 -4.57
C GLU A 108 15.64 2.36 -5.06
N LEU A 109 15.33 1.17 -4.54
CA LEU A 109 14.10 0.42 -4.80
C LEU A 109 13.19 0.41 -3.56
N SER A 110 13.33 1.42 -2.69
CA SER A 110 12.46 1.62 -1.53
C SER A 110 11.63 2.88 -1.74
N ALA A 111 10.34 2.79 -1.40
CA ALA A 111 9.43 3.92 -1.47
C ALA A 111 9.93 5.09 -0.62
N ARG A 112 9.94 6.28 -1.22
CA ARG A 112 10.19 7.55 -0.55
C ARG A 112 8.87 8.26 -0.29
N PHE A 113 8.58 8.48 0.99
CA PHE A 113 7.36 9.16 1.43
C PHE A 113 7.47 10.68 1.37
N GLY A 114 6.32 11.32 1.18
CA GLY A 114 6.12 12.74 1.39
C GLY A 114 4.71 13.03 1.90
N SER A 115 4.51 14.23 2.43
CA SER A 115 3.17 14.71 2.76
C SER A 115 2.35 14.94 1.48
N ALA A 116 1.06 14.62 1.52
CA ALA A 116 0.13 14.94 0.44
C ALA A 116 -0.17 16.44 0.28
N LYS A 117 0.21 17.29 1.26
CA LYS A 117 0.00 18.75 1.18
C LYS A 117 0.67 19.34 -0.05
N GLY A 118 -0.10 20.07 -0.87
CA GLY A 118 0.40 20.65 -2.12
C GLY A 118 0.42 19.67 -3.29
N SER A 119 -0.37 18.59 -3.21
CA SER A 119 -0.54 17.61 -4.29
C SER A 119 -1.91 17.70 -4.97
N GLU A 120 -2.72 18.68 -4.57
CA GLU A 120 -4.04 18.92 -5.11
C GLU A 120 -3.97 19.10 -6.64
N LEU A 121 -4.85 18.40 -7.35
CA LEU A 121 -4.97 18.38 -8.81
C LEU A 121 -3.76 17.77 -9.56
N HIS A 122 -2.72 17.32 -8.87
CA HIS A 122 -1.63 16.56 -9.48
C HIS A 122 -2.11 15.20 -9.99
N GLU A 123 -1.35 14.65 -10.94
CA GLU A 123 -1.54 13.28 -11.38
C GLU A 123 -0.91 12.31 -10.38
N PHE A 124 -1.53 11.13 -10.25
CA PHE A 124 -0.96 10.05 -9.49
C PHE A 124 -0.74 8.79 -10.32
N LEU A 125 0.23 7.98 -9.88
CA LEU A 125 0.41 6.61 -10.31
C LEU A 125 0.36 5.66 -9.11
N SER A 126 -0.19 4.47 -9.33
CA SER A 126 -0.23 3.38 -8.36
C SER A 126 -0.07 2.05 -9.07
N PHE A 127 0.42 1.04 -8.36
CA PHE A 127 0.52 -0.33 -8.86
C PHE A 127 0.10 -1.29 -7.78
N GLY A 128 -0.84 -2.18 -8.11
CA GLY A 128 -1.38 -3.13 -7.15
C GLY A 128 -1.87 -4.41 -7.79
N TYR A 129 -2.00 -5.44 -6.96
CA TYR A 129 -2.31 -6.80 -7.38
C TYR A 129 -3.81 -7.04 -7.33
N ARG A 130 -4.42 -7.14 -8.51
CA ARG A 130 -5.85 -7.41 -8.69
C ARG A 130 -6.02 -8.87 -9.07
N ARG A 131 -7.12 -9.49 -8.65
CA ARG A 131 -7.49 -10.82 -9.14
C ARG A 131 -8.17 -10.70 -10.52
N LEU A 132 -7.41 -10.40 -11.56
CA LEU A 132 -7.91 -10.34 -12.94
C LEU A 132 -7.27 -11.43 -13.81
N LYS A 133 -7.94 -12.59 -13.93
CA LYS A 133 -7.54 -13.73 -14.78
C LYS A 133 -6.01 -13.99 -14.76
N ASN A 134 -5.31 -13.57 -15.82
CA ASN A 134 -3.89 -13.84 -16.08
C ASN A 134 -2.97 -12.66 -15.70
N TYR A 135 -3.52 -11.53 -15.24
CA TYR A 135 -2.75 -10.37 -14.80
C TYR A 135 -2.65 -10.38 -13.28
N GLN A 136 -1.44 -10.54 -12.77
CA GLN A 136 -1.23 -10.55 -11.32
C GLN A 136 -1.27 -9.14 -10.72
N GLY A 137 -0.83 -8.11 -11.45
CA GLY A 137 -0.89 -6.72 -11.00
C GLY A 137 -1.03 -5.73 -12.15
N LEU A 138 -1.69 -4.61 -11.89
CA LEU A 138 -2.04 -3.60 -12.88
C LEU A 138 -1.76 -2.19 -12.35
N PRO A 139 -1.34 -1.27 -13.24
CA PRO A 139 -1.25 0.13 -12.88
C PRO A 139 -2.64 0.73 -12.64
N ALA A 140 -2.69 1.75 -11.81
CA ALA A 140 -3.78 2.71 -11.76
C ALA A 140 -3.21 4.12 -11.85
N TYR A 141 -3.94 5.00 -12.51
CA TYR A 141 -3.57 6.39 -12.65
C TYR A 141 -4.82 7.27 -12.55
N GLY A 142 -4.63 8.56 -12.33
CA GLY A 142 -5.73 9.50 -12.22
C GLY A 142 -5.27 10.81 -11.59
N LYS A 143 -6.20 11.51 -10.94
CA LYS A 143 -5.95 12.79 -10.29
C LYS A 143 -6.11 12.73 -8.79
N ILE A 144 -5.25 13.44 -8.08
CA ILE A 144 -5.42 13.79 -6.68
C ILE A 144 -6.40 14.95 -6.64
N ILE A 145 -7.56 14.78 -6.03
CA ILE A 145 -8.59 15.83 -5.93
C ILE A 145 -8.24 16.79 -4.80
N GLY A 146 -7.74 16.26 -3.69
CA GLY A 146 -7.32 17.03 -2.51
C GLY A 146 -7.81 16.39 -1.22
N HIS A 147 -7.69 17.11 -0.11
CA HIS A 147 -8.14 16.61 1.19
C HIS A 147 -9.67 16.56 1.28
N ALA A 148 -10.19 15.52 1.91
CA ALA A 148 -11.60 15.33 2.25
C ALA A 148 -11.75 15.31 3.77
N ASP A 149 -12.97 15.51 4.28
CA ASP A 149 -13.22 15.42 5.71
C ASP A 149 -13.06 13.98 6.23
N LYS A 150 -12.64 13.87 7.50
CA LYS A 150 -12.60 12.60 8.21
C LYS A 150 -14.00 11.97 8.26
N PRO A 151 -14.13 10.65 8.05
CA PRO A 151 -15.41 9.97 8.21
C PRO A 151 -16.02 10.19 9.61
N THR A 152 -17.32 10.48 9.67
CA THR A 152 -18.04 10.68 10.93
C THR A 152 -17.88 9.47 11.86
N GLY A 153 -17.56 9.73 13.13
CA GLY A 153 -17.40 8.69 14.15
C GLY A 153 -16.11 7.88 14.05
N LYS A 154 -15.15 8.32 13.24
CA LYS A 154 -13.82 7.72 13.12
C LYS A 154 -12.72 8.69 13.53
N LYS A 155 -11.67 8.17 14.17
CA LYS A 155 -10.52 8.94 14.62
C LYS A 155 -9.32 8.70 13.71
N PHE A 156 -9.06 9.61 12.77
CA PHE A 156 -7.92 9.55 11.86
C PHE A 156 -6.80 10.52 12.27
N GLN A 157 -5.54 10.17 11.98
CA GLN A 157 -4.39 11.06 12.22
C GLN A 157 -4.46 12.35 11.40
N GLY A 158 -4.53 12.21 10.08
CA GLY A 158 -4.65 13.33 9.14
C GLY A 158 -6.01 13.35 8.45
N ASP A 159 -6.22 14.30 7.54
CA ASP A 159 -7.37 14.30 6.64
C ASP A 159 -7.10 13.42 5.43
N PRO A 160 -8.07 12.60 5.00
CA PRO A 160 -7.92 11.76 3.82
C PRO A 160 -7.70 12.56 2.55
N VAL A 161 -6.96 12.00 1.60
CA VAL A 161 -6.75 12.51 0.25
C VAL A 161 -7.68 11.78 -0.69
N MET A 162 -8.53 12.52 -1.40
CA MET A 162 -9.42 11.96 -2.40
C MET A 162 -8.72 11.84 -3.75
N LEU A 163 -8.90 10.69 -4.42
CA LEU A 163 -8.42 10.39 -5.76
C LEU A 163 -9.60 10.15 -6.71
N SER A 164 -9.46 10.62 -7.94
CA SER A 164 -10.34 10.27 -9.06
C SER A 164 -9.60 9.35 -10.03
N SER A 165 -10.11 8.13 -10.19
CA SER A 165 -9.54 7.13 -11.10
C SER A 165 -10.53 6.02 -11.42
N GLN A 166 -10.58 5.64 -12.70
CA GLN A 166 -11.33 4.48 -13.19
C GLN A 166 -10.55 3.17 -13.02
N ASN A 167 -9.24 3.24 -12.74
CA ASN A 167 -8.40 2.05 -12.75
C ASN A 167 -8.29 1.42 -11.37
N ILE A 168 -8.41 2.16 -10.26
CA ILE A 168 -8.26 1.51 -8.95
C ILE A 168 -9.41 0.52 -8.70
N ASP A 169 -9.09 -0.70 -8.28
CA ASP A 169 -10.07 -1.79 -8.14
C ASP A 169 -9.72 -2.73 -6.96
N ARG A 170 -10.59 -3.71 -6.68
CA ARG A 170 -10.43 -4.74 -5.65
C ARG A 170 -9.08 -5.45 -5.77
N GLY A 171 -8.39 -5.55 -4.64
CA GLY A 171 -7.06 -6.16 -4.53
C GLY A 171 -5.92 -5.15 -4.48
N MET A 172 -6.14 -3.92 -4.97
CA MET A 172 -5.14 -2.84 -4.87
C MET A 172 -5.02 -2.25 -3.46
N SER A 173 -5.87 -2.63 -2.51
CA SER A 173 -5.74 -2.21 -1.12
C SER A 173 -4.30 -2.41 -0.61
N GLY A 174 -3.72 -1.34 -0.07
CA GLY A 174 -2.34 -1.26 0.40
C GLY A 174 -1.30 -0.95 -0.69
N ALA A 175 -1.72 -0.68 -1.93
CA ALA A 175 -0.84 -0.19 -2.99
C ALA A 175 -0.36 1.24 -2.70
N PRO A 176 0.88 1.61 -3.07
CA PRO A 176 1.40 2.96 -2.90
C PRO A 176 0.75 3.93 -3.89
N VAL A 177 0.69 5.20 -3.54
CA VAL A 177 0.31 6.29 -4.46
C VAL A 177 1.40 7.31 -4.57
N LEU A 178 1.93 7.38 -5.79
CA LEU A 178 2.96 8.31 -6.21
C LEU A 178 2.31 9.57 -6.76
N ASP A 179 2.59 10.72 -6.15
CA ASP A 179 2.44 12.01 -6.83
C ASP A 179 3.52 12.10 -7.91
N VAL A 180 3.09 12.18 -9.18
CA VAL A 180 3.99 12.20 -10.34
C VAL A 180 4.81 13.48 -10.40
N THR A 181 4.21 14.62 -10.04
CA THR A 181 4.84 15.94 -10.05
C THR A 181 5.93 16.03 -8.99
N ARG A 182 5.64 15.53 -7.79
CA ARG A 182 6.53 15.64 -6.63
C ARG A 182 7.45 14.44 -6.47
N ASN A 183 7.19 13.37 -7.20
CA ASN A 183 7.92 12.11 -7.14
C ASN A 183 8.02 11.53 -5.72
N LEU A 184 6.90 11.57 -4.97
CA LEU A 184 6.80 11.11 -3.58
C LEU A 184 5.59 10.20 -3.41
N ILE A 185 5.74 9.17 -2.58
CA ILE A 185 4.62 8.36 -2.11
C ILE A 185 3.86 9.18 -1.07
N ILE A 186 2.64 9.59 -1.38
CA ILE A 186 1.81 10.48 -0.55
C ILE A 186 0.71 9.75 0.22
N GLY A 187 0.56 8.45 -0.01
CA GLY A 187 -0.51 7.67 0.57
C GLY A 187 -0.49 6.21 0.13
N ILE A 188 -1.52 5.50 0.61
CA ILE A 188 -1.79 4.12 0.23
C ILE A 188 -3.25 3.99 -0.21
N ILE A 189 -3.51 3.14 -1.19
CA ILE A 189 -4.87 2.83 -1.62
C ILE A 189 -5.60 2.11 -0.49
N TYR A 190 -6.62 2.75 0.05
CA TYR A 190 -7.57 2.14 0.97
C TYR A 190 -8.94 1.96 0.27
N PRO A 191 -9.62 0.81 0.41
CA PRO A 191 -10.88 0.56 -0.27
C PRO A 191 -11.98 1.50 0.23
N THR A 192 -12.79 2.00 -0.70
CA THR A 192 -13.91 2.89 -0.43
C THR A 192 -15.27 2.27 -0.70
N PHE A 193 -16.26 2.84 -0.01
CA PHE A 193 -17.69 2.57 -0.12
C PHE A 193 -18.25 2.89 -1.52
N ARG A 194 -19.31 2.17 -1.92
CA ARG A 194 -19.91 2.26 -3.25
C ARG A 194 -20.60 3.62 -3.50
N SER A 195 -20.01 4.42 -4.38
CA SER A 195 -20.67 5.06 -5.54
C SER A 195 -19.60 5.72 -6.44
N ASN A 196 -19.13 4.97 -7.45
CA ASN A 196 -18.39 5.37 -8.66
C ASN A 196 -17.30 6.48 -8.69
N LEU A 197 -16.91 7.19 -7.63
CA LEU A 197 -16.01 8.36 -7.79
C LEU A 197 -15.05 8.69 -6.62
N LEU A 198 -14.95 7.91 -5.55
CA LEU A 198 -14.20 8.33 -4.36
C LEU A 198 -13.20 7.28 -3.91
N LYS A 199 -11.91 7.64 -3.79
CA LYS A 199 -10.87 6.81 -3.14
C LYS A 199 -10.02 7.69 -2.23
N ILE A 200 -9.84 7.27 -0.99
CA ILE A 200 -9.35 8.09 0.13
C ILE A 200 -8.01 7.52 0.61
N GLU A 201 -6.99 8.36 0.80
CA GLU A 201 -5.63 7.95 1.20
C GLU A 201 -5.05 8.83 2.31
N TYR A 202 -4.19 8.29 3.17
CA TYR A 202 -3.60 9.05 4.28
C TYR A 202 -2.08 8.88 4.33
N PHE A 203 -1.37 9.99 4.57
CA PHE A 203 -0.16 10.08 5.40
C PHE A 203 0.06 11.54 5.82
N SER A 204 0.09 11.83 7.13
CA SER A 204 0.76 13.01 7.67
C SER A 204 2.00 12.55 8.41
N CYS A 205 3.18 12.91 7.92
CA CYS A 205 4.36 12.97 8.77
C CYS A 205 4.24 14.16 9.72
#